data_AF-A0A0M9GAW8-F1
#
_entry.id   AF-A0A0M9GAW8-F1
#
_cell.length_a   1.000
_cell.length_b   1.000
_cell.length_c   1.000
_cell.angle_alpha   90.00
_cell.angle_beta   90.00
_cell.angle_gamma   90.00
#
_symmetry.space_group_name_H-M   'P 1'
#
loop_
_entity.id
_entity.type
_entity.pdbx_description
1 polymer ?
#
loop_
_entity_poly.entity_id
_entity_poly.type
_entity_poly.pdbx_seq_one_letter_code
_entity_poly.pdbx_strand_id
1 'polypeptide(L)'
;MAAEGGVGGSDESFISFAFAVTSVILIALYIPWMVGTGRRVMLYYQSTKKEQASTSNPLNEMYDSVAYIPRVLYTMWKDPAAIVAGAKVCVAEKVFFLRCVMPKFLKFVIRPRILVPILWFVLLTSAMYASLTFDPYAVLGLPSSASTAEVKKTYRALSKRFHPDHNKTEGARELYMQMRRAYRALVDRQAFEEEELKNVQEFSVGVALPRFLTSREHDSLVLFSLLALLIATPIFVWYKFTNDKKVPRLLWHVRFDKERVEHFMQHFGVPVDGKYAARRASRHAILRTLIALNIVPPNVREDVVSAFPPLPDFVQRCVEAERNATLFRNLGLDEKAVAALQAYMAVNGVALVDEYEAANPHMNDDPKADDFQRIPLSAYRATRYLFQQHTVQVDGALAELQVAMGGNLPSAKKLLNIHAEIYDLLDMVYLRNDKANKQLVLKLIAMPQRVSDIVDAIEPEMQLVYHRYYKNYVTQIQQQQRAARAGHANQR
;
A
#
# COMPACT_ATOMS: atom_id res chain seq x y z
N MET A 1 -2.76 -44.09 -14.36
CA MET A 1 -2.39 -43.22 -15.50
C MET A 1 -3.57 -42.31 -15.76
N ALA A 2 -3.49 -41.09 -15.22
CA ALA A 2 -4.55 -40.10 -15.30
C ALA A 2 -4.52 -39.44 -16.68
N ALA A 3 -5.68 -39.33 -17.32
CA ALA A 3 -5.87 -38.62 -18.56
C ALA A 3 -5.80 -37.11 -18.30
N GLU A 4 -4.76 -36.46 -18.81
CA GLU A 4 -4.73 -35.01 -18.95
C GLU A 4 -5.65 -34.62 -20.11
N GLY A 5 -6.87 -34.18 -19.76
CA GLY A 5 -7.77 -33.49 -20.67
C GLY A 5 -7.23 -32.09 -20.97
N GLY A 6 -6.39 -31.97 -21.99
CA GLY A 6 -5.97 -30.70 -22.55
C GLY A 6 -7.04 -30.14 -23.48
N VAL A 7 -7.65 -29.03 -23.09
CA VAL A 7 -8.48 -28.17 -23.95
C VAL A 7 -7.55 -27.60 -25.03
N GLY A 8 -7.60 -28.14 -26.25
CA GLY A 8 -6.53 -28.01 -27.24
C GLY A 8 -7.01 -27.38 -28.55
N GLY A 9 -7.52 -26.16 -28.50
CA GLY A 9 -7.95 -25.44 -29.71
C GLY A 9 -8.06 -23.92 -29.61
N SER A 10 -8.11 -23.34 -28.42
CA SER A 10 -8.24 -21.89 -28.18
C SER A 10 -6.90 -21.16 -27.99
N ASP A 11 -5.87 -21.88 -27.56
CA ASP A 11 -4.81 -21.26 -26.76
C ASP A 11 -3.81 -20.45 -27.61
N GLU A 12 -3.47 -20.90 -28.82
CA GLU A 12 -2.54 -20.16 -29.68
C GLU A 12 -3.15 -18.90 -30.30
N SER A 13 -4.43 -18.96 -30.66
CA SER A 13 -5.17 -17.76 -31.13
C SER A 13 -5.32 -16.75 -30.00
N PHE A 14 -5.54 -17.24 -28.78
CA PHE A 14 -5.62 -16.44 -27.57
C PHE A 14 -4.26 -15.82 -27.21
N ILE A 15 -3.15 -16.57 -27.27
CA ILE A 15 -1.79 -16.08 -27.04
C ILE A 15 -1.42 -15.01 -28.07
N SER A 16 -1.72 -15.24 -29.36
CA SER A 16 -1.44 -14.28 -30.42
C SER A 16 -2.26 -12.99 -30.29
N PHE A 17 -3.54 -13.11 -29.94
CA PHE A 17 -4.41 -11.97 -29.65
C PHE A 17 -3.96 -11.21 -28.40
N ALA A 18 -3.67 -11.93 -27.31
CA ALA A 18 -3.15 -11.35 -26.07
C ALA A 18 -1.81 -10.64 -26.29
N PHE A 19 -0.92 -11.20 -27.12
CA PHE A 19 0.32 -10.56 -27.51
C PHE A 19 0.10 -9.25 -28.28
N ALA A 20 -0.82 -9.23 -29.25
CA ALA A 20 -1.14 -8.01 -30.01
C ALA A 20 -1.72 -6.91 -29.11
N VAL A 21 -2.68 -7.27 -28.25
CA VAL A 21 -3.29 -6.34 -27.29
C VAL A 21 -2.26 -5.81 -26.29
N THR A 22 -1.42 -6.69 -25.71
CA THR A 22 -0.37 -6.27 -24.77
C THR A 22 0.71 -5.42 -25.45
N SER A 23 1.03 -5.66 -26.72
CA SER A 23 1.95 -4.83 -27.52
C SER A 23 1.43 -3.40 -27.70
N VAL A 24 0.15 -3.25 -28.06
CA VAL A 24 -0.48 -1.92 -28.21
C VAL A 24 -0.53 -1.18 -26.88
N ILE A 25 -0.90 -1.88 -25.80
CA ILE A 25 -0.90 -1.31 -24.44
C ILE A 25 0.51 -0.90 -24.03
N LEU A 26 1.53 -1.71 -24.31
CA LEU A 26 2.92 -1.40 -24.03
C LEU A 26 3.32 -0.09 -24.73
N ILE A 27 3.08 0.01 -26.04
CA ILE A 27 3.41 1.19 -26.85
C ILE A 27 2.68 2.45 -26.31
N ALA A 28 1.38 2.35 -26.08
CA ALA A 28 0.55 3.45 -25.60
C ALA A 28 0.96 3.94 -24.20
N LEU A 29 1.42 3.05 -23.32
CA LEU A 29 1.90 3.42 -21.98
C LEU A 29 3.35 3.93 -21.97
N TYR A 30 4.22 3.33 -22.78
CA TYR A 30 5.66 3.61 -22.74
C TYR A 30 6.07 4.84 -23.53
N ILE A 31 5.49 5.11 -24.71
CA ILE A 31 5.89 6.26 -25.53
C ILE A 31 5.66 7.60 -24.79
N PRO A 32 4.46 7.88 -24.23
CA PRO A 32 4.24 9.12 -23.49
C PRO A 32 5.13 9.24 -22.24
N TRP A 33 5.42 8.12 -21.58
CA TRP A 33 6.30 8.09 -20.43
C TRP A 33 7.78 8.34 -20.81
N MET A 34 8.27 7.76 -21.90
CA MET A 34 9.61 8.00 -22.43
C MET A 34 9.79 9.47 -22.84
N VAL A 35 8.82 10.02 -23.56
CA VAL A 35 8.83 11.43 -23.98
C VAL A 35 8.78 12.37 -22.76
N GLY A 36 7.88 12.11 -21.80
CA GLY A 36 7.78 12.90 -20.58
C GLY A 36 9.02 12.81 -19.70
N THR A 37 9.66 11.65 -19.63
CA THR A 37 10.90 11.45 -18.86
C THR A 37 12.08 12.11 -19.55
N GLY A 38 12.21 11.98 -20.87
CA GLY A 38 13.19 12.71 -21.67
C GLY A 38 13.06 14.23 -21.50
N ARG A 39 11.82 14.75 -21.49
CA ARG A 39 11.56 16.17 -21.21
C ARG A 39 11.99 16.58 -19.80
N ARG A 40 11.72 15.78 -18.76
CA ARG A 40 12.16 16.07 -17.38
C ARG A 40 13.68 16.06 -17.25
N VAL A 41 14.35 15.10 -17.89
CA VAL A 41 15.81 15.02 -17.93
C VAL A 41 16.37 16.27 -18.62
N MET A 42 15.82 16.64 -19.79
CA MET A 42 16.22 17.85 -20.52
C MET A 42 16.02 19.12 -19.68
N LEU A 43 14.85 19.29 -19.04
CA LEU A 43 14.56 20.43 -18.16
C LEU A 43 15.48 20.47 -16.94
N TYR A 44 15.83 19.32 -16.36
CA TYR A 44 16.76 19.23 -15.24
C TYR A 44 18.18 19.63 -15.63
N TYR A 45 18.68 19.21 -16.80
CA TYR A 45 20.01 19.62 -17.27
C TYR A 45 20.07 21.04 -17.82
N GLN A 46 18.92 21.63 -18.15
CA GLN A 46 18.79 23.04 -18.54
C GLN A 46 18.55 23.99 -17.36
N SER A 47 18.18 23.48 -16.17
CA SER A 47 17.91 24.31 -15.00
C SER A 47 19.20 24.79 -14.32
N THR A 48 19.07 25.82 -13.48
CA THR A 48 20.22 26.40 -12.78
C THR A 48 20.79 25.43 -11.73
N LYS A 49 22.10 25.49 -11.45
CA LYS A 49 22.75 24.64 -10.42
C LYS A 49 22.07 24.71 -9.04
N LYS A 50 21.39 25.83 -8.74
CA LYS A 50 20.65 26.04 -7.48
C LYS A 50 19.32 25.28 -7.46
N GLU A 51 18.63 25.18 -8.59
CA GLU A 51 17.40 24.39 -8.75
C GLU A 51 17.68 22.88 -8.88
N GLN A 52 18.83 22.52 -9.45
CA GLN A 52 19.32 21.14 -9.47
C GLN A 52 19.63 20.62 -8.06
N ALA A 53 20.13 21.49 -7.16
CA ALA A 53 20.40 21.11 -5.77
C ALA A 53 19.12 20.85 -4.95
N SER A 54 17.97 21.42 -5.35
CA SER A 54 16.68 21.23 -4.69
C SER A 54 15.80 20.14 -5.31
N THR A 55 16.20 19.58 -6.46
CA THR A 55 15.39 18.63 -7.23
C THR A 55 16.14 17.32 -7.41
N SER A 56 15.48 16.18 -7.20
CA SER A 56 16.09 14.86 -7.43
C SER A 56 16.44 14.68 -8.91
N ASN A 57 17.63 14.12 -9.20
CA ASN A 57 18.03 13.83 -10.57
C ASN A 57 17.12 12.72 -11.15
N PRO A 58 16.36 12.99 -12.22
CA PRO A 58 15.43 12.03 -12.81
C PRO A 58 16.12 10.77 -13.35
N LEU A 59 17.40 10.84 -13.77
CA LEU A 59 18.16 9.65 -14.18
C LEU A 59 18.55 8.78 -12.98
N ASN A 60 18.84 9.38 -11.83
CA ASN A 60 19.09 8.62 -10.60
C ASN A 60 17.82 7.92 -10.12
N GLU A 61 16.65 8.54 -10.25
CA GLU A 61 15.37 7.88 -9.94
C GLU A 61 15.09 6.68 -10.84
N MET A 62 15.45 6.79 -12.14
CA MET A 62 15.35 5.68 -13.09
C MET A 62 16.35 4.57 -12.74
N TYR A 63 17.62 4.93 -12.49
CA TYR A 63 18.65 4.00 -12.11
C TYR A 63 18.28 3.27 -10.82
N ASP A 64 17.84 3.98 -9.79
CA ASP A 64 17.39 3.40 -8.53
C ASP A 64 16.21 2.45 -8.75
N SER A 65 15.28 2.78 -9.65
CA SER A 65 14.14 1.90 -9.96
C SER A 65 14.55 0.59 -10.65
N VAL A 66 15.56 0.63 -11.53
CA VAL A 66 16.06 -0.55 -12.27
C VAL A 66 17.04 -1.36 -11.43
N ALA A 67 17.94 -0.69 -10.71
CA ALA A 67 18.93 -1.30 -9.84
C ALA A 67 18.34 -1.80 -8.52
N TYR A 68 17.11 -1.42 -8.16
CA TYR A 68 16.46 -1.86 -6.92
C TYR A 68 16.38 -3.39 -6.82
N ILE A 69 15.86 -4.08 -7.85
CA ILE A 69 15.70 -5.54 -7.81
C ILE A 69 17.06 -6.24 -7.71
N PRO A 70 18.04 -5.97 -8.60
CA PRO A 70 19.37 -6.59 -8.49
C PRO A 70 20.05 -6.30 -7.15
N ARG A 71 19.92 -5.07 -6.61
CA ARG A 71 20.50 -4.69 -5.33
C ARG A 71 19.84 -5.43 -4.17
N VAL A 72 18.51 -5.56 -4.18
CA VAL A 72 17.75 -6.34 -3.19
C VAL A 72 18.16 -7.81 -3.26
N LEU A 73 18.20 -8.40 -4.47
CA LEU A 73 18.63 -9.78 -4.67
C LEU A 73 20.08 -10.02 -4.21
N TYR A 74 20.99 -9.09 -4.49
CA TYR A 74 22.37 -9.15 -4.02
C TYR A 74 22.45 -9.08 -2.49
N THR A 75 21.69 -8.17 -1.85
CA THR A 75 21.63 -8.12 -0.38
C THR A 75 20.99 -9.37 0.23
N MET A 76 20.01 -9.96 -0.46
CA MET A 76 19.38 -11.22 -0.05
C MET A 76 20.36 -12.38 -0.13
N TRP A 77 21.18 -12.44 -1.19
CA TRP A 77 22.20 -13.46 -1.34
C TRP A 77 23.34 -13.34 -0.32
N LYS A 78 23.72 -12.10 0.03
CA LYS A 78 24.81 -11.82 0.98
C LYS A 78 24.48 -12.22 2.42
N ASP A 79 23.26 -11.94 2.91
CA ASP A 79 22.85 -12.19 4.30
C ASP A 79 21.47 -12.90 4.35
N PRO A 80 21.37 -14.21 4.06
CA PRO A 80 20.09 -14.92 4.03
C PRO A 80 19.39 -14.95 5.40
N ALA A 81 20.17 -14.95 6.49
CA ALA A 81 19.64 -14.90 7.85
C ALA A 81 18.88 -13.59 8.15
N ALA A 82 19.26 -12.48 7.51
CA ALA A 82 18.55 -11.20 7.66
C ALA A 82 17.13 -11.26 7.07
N ILE A 83 16.92 -12.06 6.01
CA ILE A 83 15.60 -12.25 5.40
C ILE A 83 14.67 -12.98 6.37
N VAL A 84 15.15 -14.07 6.98
CA VAL A 84 14.36 -14.85 7.94
C VAL A 84 14.00 -13.99 9.15
N ALA A 85 14.94 -13.19 9.65
CA ALA A 85 14.68 -12.26 10.74
C ALA A 85 13.67 -11.17 10.35
N GLY A 86 13.83 -10.54 9.18
CA GLY A 86 12.89 -9.55 8.67
C GLY A 86 11.49 -10.13 8.44
N ALA A 87 11.40 -11.37 7.95
CA ALA A 87 10.13 -12.08 7.78
C ALA A 87 9.44 -12.33 9.13
N LYS A 88 10.18 -12.71 10.18
CA LYS A 88 9.65 -12.84 11.55
C LYS A 88 9.04 -11.52 12.05
N VAL A 89 9.75 -10.40 11.86
CA VAL A 89 9.23 -9.07 12.23
C VAL A 89 7.98 -8.71 11.43
N CYS A 90 7.97 -8.96 10.11
CA CYS A 90 6.78 -8.71 9.28
C CYS A 90 5.57 -9.57 9.67
N VAL A 91 5.81 -10.81 10.13
CA VAL A 91 4.74 -11.71 10.60
C VAL A 91 4.24 -11.30 11.99
N ALA A 92 5.12 -10.84 12.87
CA ALA A 92 4.72 -10.25 14.15
C ALA A 92 3.91 -8.96 13.93
N GLU A 93 4.35 -8.12 13.00
CA GLU A 93 3.76 -6.81 12.71
C GLU A 93 2.94 -6.81 11.41
N LYS A 94 1.95 -7.70 11.32
CA LYS A 94 1.11 -7.88 10.11
C LYS A 94 0.48 -6.57 9.61
N VAL A 95 0.02 -5.75 10.55
CA VAL A 95 -0.64 -4.47 10.26
C VAL A 95 0.36 -3.48 9.63
N PHE A 96 1.58 -3.39 10.18
CA PHE A 96 2.65 -2.56 9.61
C PHE A 96 3.04 -3.06 8.22
N PHE A 97 3.27 -4.36 8.07
CA PHE A 97 3.63 -4.96 6.80
C PHE A 97 2.58 -4.66 5.72
N LEU A 98 1.30 -4.94 5.98
CA LEU A 98 0.23 -4.74 5.02
C LEU A 98 -0.05 -3.26 4.69
N ARG A 99 0.21 -2.33 5.62
CA ARG A 99 -0.09 -0.90 5.41
C ARG A 99 1.10 -0.07 4.91
N CYS A 100 2.32 -0.41 5.29
CA CYS A 100 3.50 0.42 5.01
C CYS A 100 4.41 -0.21 3.97
N VAL A 101 4.66 -1.52 4.08
CA VAL A 101 5.63 -2.23 3.23
C VAL A 101 4.95 -2.79 1.97
N MET A 102 3.82 -3.48 2.15
CA MET A 102 3.07 -4.13 1.07
C MET A 102 2.64 -3.12 0.00
N PRO A 103 2.11 -1.92 0.30
CA PRO A 103 1.70 -1.00 -0.76
C PRO A 103 2.89 -0.47 -1.57
N LYS A 104 4.06 -0.28 -0.95
CA LYS A 104 5.30 0.08 -1.67
C LYS A 104 5.75 -1.06 -2.57
N PHE A 105 5.73 -2.30 -2.06
CA PHE A 105 6.05 -3.51 -2.82
C PHE A 105 5.07 -3.73 -3.97
N LEU A 106 3.76 -3.66 -3.72
CA LEU A 106 2.71 -3.84 -4.70
C LEU A 106 2.74 -2.72 -5.76
N LYS A 107 2.98 -1.47 -5.35
CA LYS A 107 3.21 -0.34 -6.27
C LYS A 107 4.52 -0.48 -7.05
N PHE A 108 5.46 -1.32 -6.62
CA PHE A 108 6.68 -1.58 -7.35
C PHE A 108 6.51 -2.76 -8.31
N VAL A 109 6.04 -3.91 -7.80
CA VAL A 109 5.81 -5.15 -8.55
C VAL A 109 4.66 -5.01 -9.55
N ILE A 110 3.53 -4.44 -9.16
CA ILE A 110 2.36 -4.19 -10.03
C ILE A 110 2.49 -2.86 -10.76
N ARG A 111 3.71 -2.35 -10.99
CA ARG A 111 3.87 -1.28 -11.98
C ARG A 111 3.45 -1.86 -13.32
N PRO A 112 2.45 -1.27 -14.02
CA PRO A 112 2.15 -1.66 -15.40
C PRO A 112 3.41 -1.57 -16.27
N ARG A 113 4.32 -0.65 -15.90
CA ARG A 113 5.63 -0.48 -16.53
C ARG A 113 6.60 -1.66 -16.32
N ILE A 114 6.41 -2.55 -15.37
CA ILE A 114 7.29 -3.73 -15.19
C ILE A 114 6.54 -5.00 -15.61
N LEU A 115 5.27 -5.12 -15.22
CA LEU A 115 4.45 -6.28 -15.59
C LEU A 115 4.14 -6.36 -17.08
N VAL A 116 3.81 -5.24 -17.75
CA VAL A 116 3.43 -5.29 -19.18
C VAL A 116 4.62 -5.71 -20.05
N PRO A 117 5.87 -5.23 -19.84
CA PRO A 117 7.03 -5.77 -20.57
C PRO A 117 7.33 -7.24 -20.26
N ILE A 118 7.21 -7.68 -18.99
CA ILE A 118 7.44 -9.08 -18.63
C ILE A 118 6.37 -9.98 -19.26
N LEU A 119 5.10 -9.59 -19.16
CA LEU A 119 3.99 -10.30 -19.79
C LEU A 119 4.14 -10.30 -21.31
N TRP A 120 4.52 -9.18 -21.91
CA TRP A 120 4.80 -9.09 -23.34
C TRP A 120 5.94 -10.02 -23.74
N PHE A 121 7.03 -10.08 -22.96
CA PHE A 121 8.15 -10.98 -23.21
C PHE A 121 7.74 -12.45 -23.08
N VAL A 122 6.96 -12.82 -22.06
CA VAL A 122 6.43 -14.18 -21.88
C VAL A 122 5.46 -14.56 -23.01
N LEU A 123 4.58 -13.64 -23.42
CA LEU A 123 3.67 -13.87 -24.54
C LEU A 123 4.43 -13.94 -25.87
N LEU A 124 5.50 -13.14 -26.04
CA LEU A 124 6.37 -13.20 -27.20
C LEU A 124 7.09 -14.55 -27.28
N THR A 125 7.70 -15.01 -26.19
CA THR A 125 8.39 -16.31 -26.17
C THR A 125 7.41 -17.45 -26.38
N SER A 126 6.21 -17.37 -25.81
CA SER A 126 5.14 -18.35 -26.04
C SER A 126 4.64 -18.34 -27.49
N ALA A 127 4.45 -17.16 -28.10
CA ALA A 127 4.05 -17.02 -29.49
C ALA A 127 5.14 -17.51 -30.45
N MET A 128 6.40 -17.19 -30.17
CA MET A 128 7.56 -17.70 -30.91
C MET A 128 7.65 -19.22 -30.80
N TYR A 129 7.51 -19.79 -29.60
CA TYR A 129 7.53 -21.24 -29.40
C TYR A 129 6.45 -21.95 -30.22
N ALA A 130 5.20 -21.47 -30.14
CA ALA A 130 4.09 -22.00 -30.94
C ALA A 130 4.35 -21.93 -32.45
N SER A 131 4.97 -20.84 -32.92
CA SER A 131 5.34 -20.71 -34.33
C SER A 131 6.47 -21.63 -34.78
N LEU A 132 7.40 -22.01 -33.88
CA LEU A 132 8.50 -22.93 -34.20
C LEU A 132 8.10 -24.40 -34.17
N THR A 133 7.08 -24.78 -33.38
CA THR A 133 6.66 -26.18 -33.23
C THR A 133 5.57 -26.61 -34.22
N PHE A 134 4.94 -25.67 -34.93
CA PHE A 134 3.86 -25.95 -35.87
C PHE A 134 4.40 -26.35 -37.25
N ASP A 135 4.43 -27.65 -37.55
CA ASP A 135 4.72 -28.17 -38.89
C ASP A 135 3.42 -28.48 -39.66
N PRO A 136 3.04 -27.65 -40.66
CA PRO A 136 1.80 -27.84 -41.40
C PRO A 136 1.77 -29.11 -42.27
N TYR A 137 2.93 -29.63 -42.69
CA TYR A 137 2.97 -30.89 -43.45
C TYR A 137 2.71 -32.09 -42.53
N ALA A 138 3.31 -32.10 -41.34
CA ALA A 138 3.07 -33.14 -40.33
C ALA A 138 1.61 -33.19 -39.88
N VAL A 139 0.93 -32.05 -39.72
CA VAL A 139 -0.50 -31.98 -39.34
C VAL A 139 -1.42 -32.58 -40.40
N LEU A 140 -1.07 -32.47 -41.69
CA LEU A 140 -1.80 -33.11 -42.79
C LEU A 140 -1.34 -34.55 -43.07
N GLY A 141 -0.31 -35.03 -42.35
CA GLY A 141 0.29 -36.35 -42.57
C GLY A 141 1.05 -36.46 -43.89
N LEU A 142 1.58 -35.35 -44.41
CA LEU A 142 2.30 -35.28 -45.68
C LEU A 142 3.80 -35.06 -45.47
N PRO A 143 4.66 -35.54 -46.38
CA PRO A 143 6.07 -35.17 -46.39
C PRO A 143 6.22 -33.69 -46.81
N SER A 144 7.31 -33.04 -46.39
CA SER A 144 7.65 -31.65 -46.75
C SER A 144 7.87 -31.41 -48.25
N SER A 145 8.00 -32.48 -49.05
CA SER A 145 8.09 -32.45 -50.50
C SER A 145 6.74 -32.58 -51.22
N ALA A 146 5.62 -32.63 -50.49
CA ALA A 146 4.30 -32.83 -51.08
C ALA A 146 3.89 -31.66 -51.98
N SER A 147 3.28 -31.97 -53.13
CA SER A 147 2.80 -30.95 -54.07
C SER A 147 1.55 -30.25 -53.56
N THR A 148 1.28 -29.03 -54.05
CA THR A 148 0.05 -28.28 -53.70
C THR A 148 -1.24 -29.04 -54.06
N ALA A 149 -1.19 -29.90 -55.08
CA ALA A 149 -2.29 -30.78 -55.45
C ALA A 149 -2.55 -31.89 -54.41
N GLU A 150 -1.49 -32.46 -53.83
CA GLU A 150 -1.58 -33.48 -52.77
C GLU A 150 -2.07 -32.87 -51.46
N VAL A 151 -1.61 -31.67 -51.12
CA VAL A 151 -2.09 -30.88 -49.97
C VAL A 151 -3.61 -30.65 -50.08
N LYS A 152 -4.08 -30.20 -51.26
CA LYS A 152 -5.52 -30.01 -51.56
C LYS A 152 -6.34 -31.29 -51.45
N LYS A 153 -5.86 -32.37 -52.03
CA LYS A 153 -6.55 -33.67 -52.03
C LYS A 153 -6.69 -34.23 -50.62
N THR A 154 -5.61 -34.16 -49.84
CA THR A 154 -5.57 -34.69 -48.48
C THR A 154 -6.42 -33.87 -47.53
N TYR A 155 -6.39 -32.53 -47.66
CA TYR A 155 -7.29 -31.64 -46.91
C TYR A 155 -8.76 -31.95 -47.15
N ARG A 156 -9.19 -32.13 -48.41
CA ARG A 156 -10.59 -32.48 -48.73
C ARG A 156 -11.02 -33.82 -48.12
N ALA A 157 -10.15 -34.83 -48.16
CA ALA A 157 -10.42 -36.14 -47.60
C ALA A 157 -10.54 -36.10 -46.06
N LEU A 158 -9.62 -35.38 -45.40
CA LEU A 158 -9.61 -35.20 -43.96
C LEU A 158 -10.77 -34.32 -43.47
N SER A 159 -11.07 -33.24 -44.19
CA SER A 159 -12.18 -32.32 -43.91
C SER A 159 -13.53 -33.06 -43.87
N LYS A 160 -13.78 -33.93 -44.85
CA LYS A 160 -15.00 -34.76 -44.89
C LYS A 160 -15.06 -35.78 -43.73
N ARG A 161 -13.92 -36.32 -43.31
CA ARG A 161 -13.84 -37.36 -42.25
C ARG A 161 -13.97 -36.79 -40.84
N PHE A 162 -13.43 -35.60 -40.61
CA PHE A 162 -13.44 -34.93 -39.31
C PHE A 162 -14.44 -33.77 -39.25
N HIS A 163 -15.37 -33.70 -40.21
CA HIS A 163 -16.39 -32.65 -40.23
C HIS A 163 -17.21 -32.69 -38.93
N PRO A 164 -17.36 -31.56 -38.21
CA PRO A 164 -18.01 -31.53 -36.90
C PRO A 164 -19.50 -31.91 -36.95
N ASP A 165 -20.11 -31.85 -38.14
CA ASP A 165 -21.51 -32.25 -38.34
C ASP A 165 -21.68 -33.78 -38.42
N HIS A 166 -20.70 -34.47 -39.00
CA HIS A 166 -20.75 -35.94 -39.19
C HIS A 166 -20.00 -36.69 -38.10
N ASN A 167 -19.04 -36.04 -37.42
CA ASN A 167 -18.17 -36.66 -36.46
C ASN A 167 -18.27 -35.94 -35.10
N LYS A 168 -19.07 -36.54 -34.19
CA LYS A 168 -19.34 -36.02 -32.83
C LYS A 168 -18.37 -36.54 -31.77
N THR A 169 -17.26 -37.15 -32.17
CA THR A 169 -16.26 -37.71 -31.24
C THR A 169 -15.55 -36.57 -30.49
N GLU A 170 -15.28 -36.75 -29.20
CA GLU A 170 -14.45 -35.82 -28.41
C GLU A 170 -13.09 -35.63 -29.11
N GLY A 171 -12.75 -34.39 -29.48
CA GLY A 171 -11.52 -34.04 -30.20
C GLY A 171 -11.62 -33.93 -31.74
N ALA A 172 -12.70 -34.40 -32.38
CA ALA A 172 -12.84 -34.30 -33.84
C ALA A 172 -12.87 -32.85 -34.35
N ARG A 173 -13.50 -31.96 -33.58
CA ARG A 173 -13.55 -30.52 -33.85
C ARG A 173 -12.18 -29.86 -33.76
N GLU A 174 -11.33 -30.28 -32.83
CA GLU A 174 -9.98 -29.73 -32.64
C GLU A 174 -9.06 -30.17 -33.78
N LEU A 175 -9.09 -31.46 -34.13
CA LEU A 175 -8.38 -32.01 -35.28
C LEU A 175 -8.77 -31.31 -36.60
N TYR A 176 -10.07 -31.07 -36.79
CA TYR A 176 -10.57 -30.34 -37.96
C TYR A 176 -10.02 -28.91 -38.05
N MET A 177 -9.97 -28.19 -36.91
CA MET A 177 -9.40 -26.84 -36.87
C MET A 177 -7.90 -26.82 -37.15
N GLN A 178 -7.14 -27.77 -36.61
CA GLN A 178 -5.70 -27.90 -36.87
C GLN A 178 -5.40 -28.21 -38.34
N MET A 179 -6.14 -29.13 -38.96
CA MET A 179 -6.03 -29.45 -40.39
C MET A 179 -6.33 -28.25 -41.28
N ARG A 180 -7.41 -27.52 -40.98
CA ARG A 180 -7.78 -26.30 -41.70
C ARG A 180 -6.72 -25.20 -41.61
N ARG A 181 -6.08 -25.07 -40.44
CA ARG A 181 -4.97 -24.14 -40.24
C ARG A 181 -3.72 -24.55 -41.03
N ALA A 182 -3.37 -25.84 -41.04
CA ALA A 182 -2.26 -26.37 -41.81
C ALA A 182 -2.46 -26.17 -43.32
N TYR A 183 -3.67 -26.45 -43.81
CA TYR A 183 -4.03 -26.21 -45.20
C TYR A 183 -3.91 -24.73 -45.59
N ARG A 184 -4.39 -23.82 -44.73
CA ARG A 184 -4.25 -22.37 -44.92
C ARG A 184 -2.80 -21.89 -44.94
N ALA A 185 -1.91 -22.53 -44.19
CA ALA A 185 -0.49 -22.18 -44.17
C ALA A 185 0.26 -22.61 -45.45
N LEU A 186 -0.24 -23.64 -46.14
CA LEU A 186 0.40 -24.22 -47.33
C LEU A 186 -0.18 -23.73 -48.66
N VAL A 187 -1.39 -23.13 -48.64
CA VAL A 187 -2.11 -22.70 -49.85
C VAL A 187 -2.28 -21.19 -49.87
N ASP A 188 -2.18 -20.61 -51.06
CA ASP A 188 -2.35 -19.18 -51.28
C ASP A 188 -3.71 -18.67 -50.75
N ARG A 189 -3.69 -17.47 -50.18
CA ARG A 189 -4.79 -16.88 -49.41
C ARG A 189 -6.08 -16.76 -50.21
N GLN A 190 -5.98 -16.35 -51.48
CA GLN A 190 -7.15 -16.23 -52.37
C GLN A 190 -7.78 -17.60 -52.65
N ALA A 191 -6.95 -18.62 -52.93
CA ALA A 191 -7.44 -19.97 -53.20
C ALA A 191 -8.09 -20.63 -51.96
N PHE A 192 -7.59 -20.32 -50.76
CA PHE A 192 -8.21 -20.75 -49.50
C PHE A 192 -9.57 -20.07 -49.29
N GLU A 193 -9.65 -18.74 -49.50
CA GLU A 193 -10.88 -17.95 -49.32
C GLU A 193 -11.98 -18.38 -50.30
N GLU A 194 -11.66 -18.69 -51.56
CA GLU A 194 -12.62 -19.22 -52.54
C GLU A 194 -13.16 -20.60 -52.17
N GLU A 195 -12.30 -21.49 -51.64
CA GLU A 195 -12.70 -22.84 -51.25
C GLU A 195 -13.50 -22.84 -49.94
N GLU A 196 -13.19 -21.92 -49.03
CA GLU A 196 -14.00 -21.62 -47.85
C GLU A 196 -15.37 -21.07 -48.21
N LEU A 197 -15.46 -20.11 -49.13
CA LEU A 197 -16.75 -19.52 -49.52
C LEU A 197 -17.73 -20.58 -50.06
N LYS A 198 -17.19 -21.58 -50.77
CA LYS A 198 -17.94 -22.75 -51.24
C LYS A 198 -18.40 -23.66 -50.09
N ASN A 199 -17.55 -23.85 -49.07
CA ASN A 199 -17.90 -24.64 -47.88
C ASN A 199 -18.80 -23.87 -46.90
N VAL A 200 -18.80 -22.53 -46.90
CA VAL A 200 -19.60 -21.66 -46.01
C VAL A 200 -21.09 -21.71 -46.36
N GLN A 201 -21.46 -22.02 -47.61
CA GLN A 201 -22.87 -22.27 -47.97
C GLN A 201 -23.44 -23.53 -47.27
N GLU A 202 -22.58 -24.38 -46.71
CA GLU A 202 -22.95 -25.58 -45.94
C GLU A 202 -22.91 -25.34 -44.41
N PHE A 203 -22.49 -24.16 -43.96
CA PHE A 203 -22.42 -23.75 -42.55
C PHE A 203 -23.50 -22.72 -42.20
N SER A 204 -24.71 -23.19 -41.89
CA SER A 204 -25.62 -22.45 -41.00
C SER A 204 -25.76 -23.23 -39.70
N VAL A 205 -24.95 -22.88 -38.69
CA VAL A 205 -25.09 -23.42 -37.34
C VAL A 205 -25.90 -22.43 -36.52
N GLY A 206 -27.11 -22.86 -36.16
CA GLY A 206 -27.94 -22.19 -35.17
C GLY A 206 -27.32 -22.31 -33.79
N VAL A 207 -26.77 -21.21 -33.28
CA VAL A 207 -26.68 -20.95 -31.85
C VAL A 207 -27.44 -19.66 -31.63
N ALA A 208 -28.60 -19.75 -30.98
CA ALA A 208 -29.45 -18.62 -30.67
C ALA A 208 -28.78 -17.73 -29.61
N LEU A 209 -28.02 -16.75 -30.07
CA LEU A 209 -27.66 -15.58 -29.28
C LEU A 209 -28.48 -14.37 -29.78
N PRO A 210 -28.98 -13.51 -28.87
CA PRO A 210 -29.83 -12.37 -29.23
C PRO A 210 -29.16 -11.48 -30.29
N ARG A 211 -29.92 -11.09 -31.33
CA ARG A 211 -29.42 -10.30 -32.48
C ARG A 211 -28.71 -8.98 -32.12
N PHE A 212 -28.84 -8.48 -30.90
CA PHE A 212 -28.16 -7.26 -30.44
C PHE A 212 -26.67 -7.46 -30.12
N LEU A 213 -26.20 -8.70 -29.91
CA LEU A 213 -24.79 -9.03 -29.58
C LEU A 213 -23.95 -9.52 -30.77
N THR A 214 -24.52 -9.54 -31.98
CA THR A 214 -23.90 -10.21 -33.15
C THR A 214 -23.83 -9.33 -34.41
N SER A 215 -24.20 -8.04 -34.36
CA SER A 215 -24.04 -7.15 -35.51
C SER A 215 -22.60 -6.67 -35.61
N ARG A 216 -21.87 -7.26 -36.57
CA ARG A 216 -20.44 -7.03 -36.91
C ARG A 216 -20.02 -5.56 -37.14
N GLU A 217 -20.93 -4.60 -37.21
CA GLU A 217 -20.60 -3.20 -37.46
C GLU A 217 -20.25 -2.40 -36.20
N HIS A 218 -20.63 -2.86 -34.99
CA HIS A 218 -20.42 -2.09 -33.74
C HIS A 218 -19.84 -2.90 -32.57
N ASP A 219 -19.40 -4.14 -32.77
CA ASP A 219 -18.82 -5.01 -31.73
C ASP A 219 -17.66 -4.36 -30.97
N SER A 220 -16.75 -3.70 -31.68
CA SER A 220 -15.63 -3.00 -31.07
C SER A 220 -16.10 -1.80 -30.23
N LEU A 221 -17.04 -1.01 -30.75
CA LEU A 221 -17.57 0.19 -30.08
C LEU A 221 -18.33 -0.15 -28.78
N VAL A 222 -19.11 -1.22 -28.77
CA VAL A 222 -19.82 -1.69 -27.57
C VAL A 222 -18.85 -2.22 -26.53
N LEU A 223 -17.83 -2.99 -26.94
CA LEU A 223 -16.79 -3.46 -26.02
C LEU A 223 -15.95 -2.30 -25.46
N PHE A 224 -15.56 -1.32 -26.29
CA PHE A 224 -14.79 -0.14 -25.86
C PHE A 224 -15.59 0.78 -24.94
N SER A 225 -16.89 0.95 -25.17
CA SER A 225 -17.76 1.75 -24.30
C SER A 225 -18.00 1.07 -22.94
N LEU A 226 -18.17 -0.25 -22.92
CA LEU A 226 -18.31 -1.02 -21.69
C LEU A 226 -16.98 -1.05 -20.90
N LEU A 227 -15.84 -1.18 -21.59
CA LEU A 227 -14.50 -1.06 -20.99
C LEU A 227 -14.22 0.35 -20.47
N ALA A 228 -14.59 1.38 -21.23
CA ALA A 228 -14.45 2.78 -20.82
C ALA A 228 -15.30 3.08 -19.58
N LEU A 229 -16.51 2.53 -19.49
CA LEU A 229 -17.36 2.64 -18.30
C LEU A 229 -16.73 1.90 -17.10
N LEU A 230 -16.23 0.67 -17.30
CA LEU A 230 -15.52 -0.11 -16.29
C LEU A 230 -14.27 0.60 -15.74
N ILE A 231 -13.57 1.39 -16.57
CA ILE A 231 -12.35 2.14 -16.18
C ILE A 231 -12.70 3.52 -15.63
N ALA A 232 -13.69 4.22 -16.21
CA ALA A 232 -14.08 5.56 -15.81
C ALA A 232 -14.79 5.59 -14.46
N THR A 233 -15.62 4.59 -14.13
CA THR A 233 -16.32 4.57 -12.83
C THR A 233 -15.35 4.48 -11.65
N PRO A 234 -14.33 3.60 -11.62
CA PRO A 234 -13.30 3.60 -10.58
C PRO A 234 -12.48 4.89 -10.53
N ILE A 235 -12.12 5.48 -11.67
CA ILE A 235 -11.37 6.74 -11.73
C ILE A 235 -12.20 7.90 -11.16
N PHE A 236 -13.49 7.97 -11.51
CA PHE A 236 -14.42 8.98 -11.02
C PHE A 236 -14.70 8.83 -9.53
N VAL A 237 -14.91 7.59 -9.05
CA VAL A 237 -15.04 7.29 -7.62
C VAL A 237 -13.75 7.64 -6.89
N TRP A 238 -12.58 7.27 -7.43
CA TRP A 238 -11.29 7.62 -6.85
C TRP A 238 -11.13 9.14 -6.74
N TYR A 239 -11.34 9.88 -7.84
CA TYR A 239 -11.23 11.34 -7.90
C TYR A 239 -12.21 12.06 -6.94
N LYS A 240 -13.46 11.58 -6.83
CA LYS A 240 -14.45 12.15 -5.91
C LYS A 240 -14.13 11.83 -4.45
N PHE A 241 -13.54 10.67 -4.15
CA PHE A 241 -13.13 10.28 -2.79
C PHE A 241 -11.74 10.79 -2.38
N THR A 242 -10.90 11.29 -3.30
CA THR A 242 -9.58 11.88 -2.94
C THR A 242 -9.64 13.31 -2.43
N ASN A 243 -10.79 13.98 -2.41
CA ASN A 243 -10.88 15.34 -1.89
C ASN A 243 -10.94 15.41 -0.34
N ASP A 244 -10.04 16.23 0.21
CA ASP A 244 -10.11 16.93 1.49
C ASP A 244 -9.96 16.19 2.83
N LYS A 245 -9.15 15.14 2.90
CA LYS A 245 -8.61 14.67 4.21
C LYS A 245 -7.09 14.51 4.22
N LYS A 246 -6.35 15.45 3.62
CA LYS A 246 -4.89 15.39 3.60
C LYS A 246 -4.30 15.51 5.01
N VAL A 247 -4.70 16.53 5.78
CA VAL A 247 -4.16 16.78 7.14
C VAL A 247 -4.53 15.66 8.14
N PRO A 248 -5.79 15.20 8.26
CA PRO A 248 -6.13 14.09 9.16
C PRO A 248 -5.37 12.80 8.83
N ARG A 249 -5.15 12.53 7.54
CA ARG A 249 -4.37 11.36 7.08
C ARG A 249 -2.90 11.49 7.46
N LEU A 250 -2.29 12.67 7.27
CA LEU A 250 -0.90 12.92 7.67
C LEU A 250 -0.72 12.77 9.18
N LEU A 251 -1.62 13.37 9.95
CA LEU A 251 -1.61 13.30 11.41
C LEU A 251 -1.78 11.85 11.91
N TRP A 252 -2.62 11.06 11.25
CA TRP A 252 -2.77 9.63 11.58
C TRP A 252 -1.46 8.86 11.43
N HIS A 253 -0.67 9.12 10.38
CA HIS A 253 0.65 8.49 10.23
C HIS A 253 1.61 8.86 11.36
N VAL A 254 1.61 10.14 11.76
CA VAL A 254 2.45 10.64 12.86
C VAL A 254 2.01 10.05 14.21
N ARG A 255 0.70 9.92 14.45
CA ARG A 255 0.19 9.29 15.69
C ARG A 255 0.58 7.84 15.82
N PHE A 256 0.58 7.10 14.71
CA PHE A 256 0.93 5.68 14.71
C PHE A 256 2.40 5.44 15.12
N ASP A 257 3.24 6.47 15.00
CA ASP A 257 4.64 6.42 15.36
C ASP A 257 4.87 5.99 16.82
N LYS A 258 4.03 6.44 17.76
CA LYS A 258 4.16 6.10 19.19
C LYS A 258 4.19 4.60 19.45
N GLU A 259 3.20 3.89 18.92
CA GLU A 259 3.08 2.44 19.08
C GLU A 259 4.15 1.71 18.28
N ARG A 260 4.47 2.22 17.09
CA ARG A 260 5.43 1.55 16.22
C ARG A 260 6.84 1.60 16.78
N VAL A 261 7.29 2.76 17.25
CA VAL A 261 8.61 2.90 17.87
C VAL A 261 8.74 1.95 19.06
N GLU A 262 7.73 1.89 19.92
CA GLU A 262 7.69 0.96 21.06
C GLU A 262 7.83 -0.50 20.64
N HIS A 263 7.01 -0.95 19.69
CA HIS A 263 7.07 -2.33 19.17
C HIS A 263 8.43 -2.63 18.53
N PHE A 264 8.98 -1.70 17.74
CA PHE A 264 10.29 -1.88 17.14
C PHE A 264 11.41 -1.93 18.18
N MET A 265 11.34 -1.16 19.27
CA MET A 265 12.29 -1.27 20.38
C MET A 265 12.26 -2.67 21.00
N GLN A 266 11.08 -3.28 21.16
CA GLN A 266 10.96 -4.68 21.61
C GLN A 266 11.58 -5.67 20.61
N HIS A 267 11.38 -5.46 19.29
CA HIS A 267 12.04 -6.27 18.25
C HIS A 267 13.56 -6.12 18.26
N PHE A 268 14.08 -4.98 18.71
CA PHE A 268 15.51 -4.76 19.00
C PHE A 268 15.95 -5.35 20.36
N GLY A 269 15.08 -6.06 21.08
CA GLY A 269 15.39 -6.63 22.39
C GLY A 269 15.55 -5.60 23.51
N VAL A 270 15.05 -4.38 23.31
CA VAL A 270 15.01 -3.33 24.32
C VAL A 270 13.78 -3.56 25.21
N PRO A 271 13.95 -3.67 26.55
CA PRO A 271 12.83 -3.87 27.46
C PRO A 271 11.96 -2.61 27.51
N VAL A 272 10.68 -2.81 27.81
CA VAL A 272 9.72 -1.71 27.98
C VAL A 272 9.92 -1.08 29.35
N ASP A 273 9.87 0.25 29.43
CA ASP A 273 9.83 0.95 30.71
C ASP A 273 8.50 0.65 31.43
N GLY A 274 8.59 -0.05 32.57
CA GLY A 274 7.44 -0.46 33.36
C GLY A 274 6.55 0.70 33.80
N LYS A 275 7.15 1.85 34.14
CA LYS A 275 6.40 3.05 34.56
C LYS A 275 5.65 3.68 33.40
N TYR A 276 6.28 3.74 32.23
CA TYR A 276 5.65 4.24 31.01
C TYR A 276 4.50 3.32 30.56
N ALA A 277 4.72 2.01 30.56
CA ALA A 277 3.70 1.02 30.22
C ALA A 277 2.50 1.09 31.18
N ALA A 278 2.75 1.17 32.48
CA ALA A 278 1.72 1.31 33.51
C ALA A 278 0.89 2.58 33.32
N ARG A 279 1.55 3.73 33.09
CA ARG A 279 0.85 5.00 32.82
C ARG A 279 -0.08 4.90 31.60
N ARG A 280 0.36 4.21 30.55
CA ARG A 280 -0.44 3.99 29.34
C ARG A 280 -1.62 3.05 29.60
N ALA A 281 -1.38 1.90 30.21
CA ALA A 281 -2.40 0.91 30.55
C ALA A 281 -3.47 1.51 31.48
N SER A 282 -3.06 2.33 32.45
CA SER A 282 -3.94 3.09 33.31
C SER A 282 -4.87 4.02 32.51
N ARG A 283 -4.33 4.78 31.55
CA ARG A 283 -5.14 5.66 30.68
C ARG A 283 -6.13 4.87 29.84
N HIS A 284 -5.72 3.72 29.30
CA HIS A 284 -6.60 2.84 28.53
C HIS A 284 -7.75 2.28 29.38
N ALA A 285 -7.47 1.85 30.61
CA ALA A 285 -8.48 1.34 31.53
C ALA A 285 -9.50 2.43 31.90
N ILE A 286 -9.03 3.64 32.21
CA ILE A 286 -9.90 4.80 32.50
C ILE A 286 -10.76 5.12 31.27
N LEU A 287 -10.16 5.24 30.08
CA LEU A 287 -10.89 5.57 28.86
C LEU A 287 -11.95 4.50 28.51
N ARG A 288 -11.61 3.21 28.63
CA ARG A 288 -12.58 2.12 28.44
C ARG A 288 -13.77 2.22 29.39
N THR A 289 -13.51 2.56 30.65
CA THR A 289 -14.55 2.76 31.65
C THR A 289 -15.45 3.95 31.30
N LEU A 290 -14.87 5.08 30.90
CA LEU A 290 -15.62 6.26 30.46
C LEU A 290 -16.50 5.99 29.23
N ILE A 291 -15.99 5.20 28.28
CA ILE A 291 -16.73 4.77 27.08
C ILE A 291 -17.87 3.82 27.47
N ALA A 292 -17.60 2.84 28.34
CA ALA A 292 -18.61 1.87 28.79
C ALA A 292 -19.79 2.55 29.51
N LEU A 293 -19.52 3.64 30.24
CA LEU A 293 -20.52 4.45 30.92
C LEU A 293 -21.19 5.50 30.01
N ASN A 294 -20.89 5.52 28.70
CA ASN A 294 -21.36 6.52 27.74
C ASN A 294 -21.07 7.99 28.15
N ILE A 295 -20.06 8.22 28.99
CA ILE A 295 -19.62 9.56 29.37
C ILE A 295 -18.86 10.20 28.20
N VAL A 296 -18.16 9.35 27.44
CA VAL A 296 -17.30 9.73 26.33
C VAL A 296 -17.62 8.87 25.10
N PRO A 297 -17.69 9.43 23.87
CA PRO A 297 -17.97 8.63 22.67
C PRO A 297 -16.93 7.52 22.40
N PRO A 298 -17.29 6.44 21.69
CA PRO A 298 -16.42 5.26 21.50
C PRO A 298 -15.16 5.52 20.67
N ASN A 299 -15.13 6.62 19.90
CA ASN A 299 -13.99 6.99 19.06
C ASN A 299 -13.13 8.11 19.67
N VAL A 300 -13.23 8.31 20.99
CA VAL A 300 -12.44 9.32 21.68
C VAL A 300 -11.02 8.84 21.93
N ARG A 301 -10.14 9.81 21.89
CA ARG A 301 -8.70 9.66 21.95
C ARG A 301 -8.20 9.56 23.40
N GLU A 302 -7.03 8.96 23.54
CA GLU A 302 -6.36 8.78 24.83
C GLU A 302 -5.82 10.07 25.45
N ASP A 303 -5.64 11.14 24.67
CA ASP A 303 -5.18 12.43 25.19
C ASP A 303 -6.22 13.12 26.07
N VAL A 304 -7.51 12.79 25.92
CA VAL A 304 -8.58 13.30 26.82
C VAL A 304 -8.33 12.86 28.26
N VAL A 305 -7.77 11.67 28.46
CA VAL A 305 -7.43 11.15 29.79
C VAL A 305 -5.98 11.44 30.19
N SER A 306 -5.26 12.29 29.44
CA SER A 306 -3.85 12.59 29.71
C SER A 306 -3.63 13.29 31.06
N ALA A 307 -4.60 14.11 31.48
CA ALA A 307 -4.64 14.88 32.72
C ALA A 307 -5.21 14.09 33.92
N PHE A 308 -5.70 12.87 33.70
CA PHE A 308 -6.30 12.05 34.75
C PHE A 308 -5.19 11.39 35.61
N PRO A 309 -5.43 11.19 36.92
CA PRO A 309 -4.50 10.46 37.78
C PRO A 309 -4.40 8.98 37.37
N PRO A 310 -3.37 8.24 37.86
CA PRO A 310 -3.27 6.80 37.67
C PRO A 310 -4.52 6.06 38.13
N LEU A 311 -4.83 4.91 37.54
CA LEU A 311 -6.07 4.17 37.74
C LEU A 311 -6.38 3.91 39.22
N PRO A 312 -5.44 3.44 40.07
CA PRO A 312 -5.73 3.23 41.49
C PRO A 312 -6.17 4.51 42.22
N ASP A 313 -5.46 5.61 41.99
CA ASP A 313 -5.78 6.94 42.57
C ASP A 313 -7.07 7.50 41.96
N PHE A 314 -7.32 7.27 40.66
CA PHE A 314 -8.56 7.66 40.00
C PHE A 314 -9.78 6.95 40.60
N VAL A 315 -9.71 5.64 40.81
CA VAL A 315 -10.78 4.85 41.45
C VAL A 315 -11.04 5.36 42.86
N GLN A 316 -10.00 5.58 43.66
CA GLN A 316 -10.13 6.13 45.01
C GLN A 316 -10.84 7.49 45.01
N ARG A 317 -10.43 8.40 44.12
CA ARG A 317 -11.03 9.74 44.00
C ARG A 317 -12.47 9.71 43.49
N CYS A 318 -12.84 8.73 42.66
CA CYS A 318 -14.22 8.53 42.21
C CYS A 318 -15.13 8.02 43.32
N VAL A 319 -14.62 7.18 44.24
CA VAL A 319 -15.38 6.75 45.42
C VAL A 319 -15.59 7.93 46.38
N GLU A 320 -14.56 8.76 46.57
CA GLU A 320 -14.62 10.01 47.36
C GLU A 320 -15.02 11.23 46.52
N ALA A 321 -16.06 11.09 45.68
CA ALA A 321 -16.45 12.10 44.69
C ALA A 321 -16.74 13.48 45.29
N GLU A 322 -17.41 13.53 46.45
CA GLU A 322 -17.77 14.77 47.14
C GLU A 322 -16.54 15.59 47.58
N ARG A 323 -15.48 14.90 48.04
CA ARG A 323 -14.22 15.55 48.46
C ARG A 323 -13.40 16.04 47.28
N ASN A 324 -13.56 15.41 46.11
CA ASN A 324 -12.78 15.67 44.90
C ASN A 324 -13.57 16.45 43.83
N ALA A 325 -14.68 17.10 44.18
CA ALA A 325 -15.55 17.80 43.23
C ALA A 325 -14.82 18.86 42.39
N THR A 326 -13.81 19.53 42.94
CA THR A 326 -12.97 20.51 42.23
C THR A 326 -12.12 19.86 41.13
N LEU A 327 -11.60 18.65 41.36
CA LEU A 327 -10.82 17.89 40.39
C LEU A 327 -11.71 17.48 39.21
N PHE A 328 -12.90 16.93 39.47
CA PHE A 328 -13.81 16.51 38.40
C PHE A 328 -14.31 17.70 37.55
N ARG A 329 -14.50 18.86 38.17
CA ARG A 329 -14.80 20.10 37.43
C ARG A 329 -13.63 20.53 36.53
N ASN A 330 -12.40 20.43 37.01
CA ASN A 330 -11.20 20.74 36.22
C ASN A 330 -10.98 19.74 35.07
N LEU A 331 -11.43 18.48 35.24
CA LEU A 331 -11.45 17.46 34.19
C LEU A 331 -12.62 17.62 33.19
N GLY A 332 -13.53 18.58 33.43
CA GLY A 332 -14.67 18.87 32.55
C GLY A 332 -15.78 17.82 32.60
N LEU A 333 -15.94 17.12 33.73
CA LEU A 333 -16.99 16.11 33.91
C LEU A 333 -18.25 16.72 34.54
N ASP A 334 -19.40 16.45 33.93
CA ASP A 334 -20.71 16.88 34.43
C ASP A 334 -21.12 16.13 35.71
N GLU A 335 -21.97 16.73 36.53
CA GLU A 335 -22.45 16.12 37.79
C GLU A 335 -23.10 14.74 37.58
N LYS A 336 -23.83 14.56 36.47
CA LYS A 336 -24.41 13.26 36.08
C LYS A 336 -23.35 12.20 35.78
N ALA A 337 -22.27 12.60 35.12
CA ALA A 337 -21.16 11.71 34.78
C ALA A 337 -20.39 11.31 36.05
N VAL A 338 -20.19 12.25 36.98
CA VAL A 338 -19.54 12.00 38.27
C VAL A 338 -20.39 11.03 39.11
N ALA A 339 -21.71 11.21 39.17
CA ALA A 339 -22.60 10.30 39.89
C ALA A 339 -22.60 8.88 39.29
N ALA A 340 -22.61 8.77 37.96
CA ALA A 340 -22.51 7.48 37.27
C ALA A 340 -21.16 6.78 37.52
N LEU A 341 -20.05 7.53 37.51
CA LEU A 341 -18.73 7.03 37.86
C LEU A 341 -18.66 6.56 39.31
N GLN A 342 -19.18 7.33 40.25
CA GLN A 342 -19.18 6.98 41.66
C GLN A 342 -19.96 5.67 41.89
N ALA A 343 -21.16 5.54 41.31
CA ALA A 343 -21.98 4.33 41.43
C ALA A 343 -21.28 3.10 40.83
N TYR A 344 -20.63 3.26 39.68
CA TYR A 344 -19.89 2.16 39.04
C TYR A 344 -18.63 1.77 39.82
N MET A 345 -17.84 2.75 40.26
CA MET A 345 -16.57 2.51 40.98
C MET A 345 -16.80 1.94 42.38
N ALA A 346 -17.92 2.25 43.02
CA ALA A 346 -18.29 1.64 44.30
C ALA A 346 -18.49 0.12 44.22
N VAL A 347 -18.94 -0.39 43.06
CA VAL A 347 -19.21 -1.82 42.84
C VAL A 347 -18.02 -2.52 42.17
N ASN A 348 -17.45 -1.92 41.14
CA ASN A 348 -16.45 -2.56 40.26
C ASN A 348 -15.03 -2.03 40.46
N GLY A 349 -14.83 -0.99 41.28
CA GLY A 349 -13.55 -0.29 41.38
C GLY A 349 -12.40 -1.19 41.87
N VAL A 350 -12.64 -2.02 42.89
CA VAL A 350 -11.62 -2.93 43.43
C VAL A 350 -11.22 -3.98 42.38
N ALA A 351 -12.20 -4.65 41.77
CA ALA A 351 -11.94 -5.65 40.73
C ALA A 351 -11.19 -5.06 39.52
N LEU A 352 -11.50 -3.80 39.16
CA LEU A 352 -10.83 -3.09 38.07
C LEU A 352 -9.35 -2.80 38.39
N VAL A 353 -9.04 -2.45 39.64
CA VAL A 353 -7.65 -2.25 40.09
C VAL A 353 -6.92 -3.59 40.14
N ASP A 354 -7.54 -4.64 40.68
CA ASP A 354 -6.96 -5.99 40.74
C ASP A 354 -6.64 -6.54 39.34
N GLU A 355 -7.56 -6.39 38.38
CA GLU A 355 -7.34 -6.79 36.98
C GLU A 355 -6.20 -5.98 36.34
N TYR A 356 -6.13 -4.69 36.62
CA TYR A 356 -5.07 -3.82 36.14
C TYR A 356 -3.69 -4.20 36.70
N GLU A 357 -3.58 -4.45 38.01
CA GLU A 357 -2.34 -4.86 38.66
C GLU A 357 -1.89 -6.25 38.19
N ALA A 358 -2.83 -7.19 38.04
CA ALA A 358 -2.56 -8.53 37.50
C ALA A 358 -2.06 -8.48 36.04
N ALA A 359 -2.58 -7.56 35.23
CA ALA A 359 -2.15 -7.36 33.85
C ALA A 359 -0.79 -6.65 33.73
N ASN A 360 -0.36 -5.92 34.78
CA ASN A 360 0.87 -5.10 34.75
C ASN A 360 1.79 -5.41 35.96
N PRO A 361 2.30 -6.65 36.08
CA PRO A 361 3.07 -7.10 37.26
C PRO A 361 4.39 -6.33 37.47
N HIS A 362 4.95 -5.74 36.41
CA HIS A 362 6.22 -4.99 36.43
C HIS A 362 6.05 -3.46 36.47
N MET A 363 4.87 -2.96 36.87
CA MET A 363 4.57 -1.52 36.82
C MET A 363 5.49 -0.64 37.70
N ASN A 364 6.04 -1.22 38.77
CA ASN A 364 6.89 -0.53 39.74
C ASN A 364 8.38 -0.80 39.55
N ASP A 365 8.74 -1.69 38.62
CA ASP A 365 10.12 -2.04 38.37
C ASP A 365 10.81 -0.91 37.61
N ASP A 366 11.93 -0.42 38.15
CA ASP A 366 12.80 0.48 37.40
C ASP A 366 13.41 -0.27 36.21
N PRO A 367 13.50 0.36 35.02
CA PRO A 367 14.06 -0.28 33.85
C PRO A 367 15.52 -0.68 34.10
N LYS A 368 15.81 -1.98 34.06
CA LYS A 368 17.17 -2.50 34.24
C LYS A 368 17.82 -2.69 32.88
N ALA A 369 19.00 -2.09 32.71
CA ALA A 369 19.81 -2.30 31.51
C ALA A 369 20.24 -3.76 31.31
N ASP A 370 20.20 -4.56 32.38
CA ASP A 370 20.57 -5.98 32.37
C ASP A 370 19.48 -6.86 31.72
N ASP A 371 18.25 -6.37 31.57
CA ASP A 371 17.15 -7.10 30.91
C ASP A 371 17.23 -6.98 29.37
N PHE A 372 18.21 -6.23 28.85
CA PHE A 372 18.42 -6.07 27.42
C PHE A 372 18.92 -7.36 26.76
N GLN A 373 18.12 -7.88 25.83
CA GLN A 373 18.45 -9.10 25.08
C GLN A 373 18.99 -8.75 23.69
N ARG A 374 20.32 -8.81 23.53
CA ARG A 374 20.96 -8.48 22.25
C ARG A 374 20.57 -9.48 21.16
N ILE A 375 19.93 -8.99 20.10
CA ILE A 375 19.61 -9.79 18.90
C ILE A 375 20.85 -9.98 18.00
N PRO A 376 20.89 -11.04 17.17
CA PRO A 376 22.01 -11.23 16.24
C PRO A 376 22.12 -10.09 15.22
N LEU A 377 23.33 -9.80 14.77
CA LEU A 377 23.62 -8.65 13.90
C LEU A 377 22.83 -8.65 12.58
N SER A 378 22.57 -9.83 12.00
CA SER A 378 21.73 -9.98 10.81
C SER A 378 20.26 -9.60 11.08
N ALA A 379 19.73 -9.98 12.24
CA ALA A 379 18.39 -9.58 12.68
C ALA A 379 18.32 -8.09 12.99
N TYR A 380 19.37 -7.51 13.59
CA TYR A 380 19.49 -6.07 13.79
C TYR A 380 19.41 -5.30 12.48
N ARG A 381 20.21 -5.69 11.47
CA ARG A 381 20.21 -5.03 10.14
C ARG A 381 18.83 -5.08 9.48
N ALA A 382 18.16 -6.24 9.54
CA ALA A 382 16.81 -6.40 8.98
C ALA A 382 15.78 -5.54 9.70
N THR A 383 15.77 -5.57 11.04
CA THR A 383 14.84 -4.81 11.87
C THR A 383 15.07 -3.31 11.72
N ARG A 384 16.33 -2.87 11.67
CA ARG A 384 16.73 -1.47 11.38
C ARG A 384 16.23 -0.99 10.03
N TYR A 385 16.31 -1.83 8.99
CA TYR A 385 15.78 -1.47 7.67
C TYR A 385 14.26 -1.29 7.70
N LEU A 386 13.52 -2.19 8.36
CA LEU A 386 12.06 -2.08 8.49
C LEU A 386 11.66 -0.85 9.31
N PHE A 387 12.39 -0.57 10.40
CA PHE A 387 12.21 0.63 11.19
C PHE A 387 12.48 1.91 10.37
N GLN A 388 13.50 1.90 9.50
CA GLN A 388 13.77 2.98 8.55
C GLN A 388 12.63 3.20 7.55
N GLN A 389 11.97 2.13 7.09
CA GLN A 389 10.81 2.29 6.21
C GLN A 389 9.63 2.97 6.90
N HIS A 390 9.48 2.74 8.20
CA HIS A 390 8.51 3.41 9.06
C HIS A 390 8.88 4.88 9.28
N THR A 391 10.08 5.19 9.79
CA THR A 391 10.46 6.57 10.09
C THR A 391 10.47 7.45 8.84
N VAL A 392 10.92 6.96 7.69
CA VAL A 392 10.86 7.71 6.41
C VAL A 392 9.42 8.09 6.03
N GLN A 393 8.43 7.23 6.33
CA GLN A 393 7.03 7.54 6.07
C GLN A 393 6.49 8.60 7.04
N VAL A 394 6.85 8.51 8.32
CA VAL A 394 6.47 9.49 9.35
C VAL A 394 7.12 10.83 9.06
N ASP A 395 8.42 10.85 8.77
CA ASP A 395 9.20 12.05 8.46
C ASP A 395 8.68 12.76 7.21
N GLY A 396 8.30 11.99 6.18
CA GLY A 396 7.62 12.52 5.00
C GLY A 396 6.28 13.16 5.35
N ALA A 397 5.49 12.51 6.21
CA ALA A 397 4.22 13.06 6.68
C ALA A 397 4.40 14.34 7.51
N LEU A 398 5.44 14.40 8.36
CA LEU A 398 5.81 15.57 9.15
C LEU A 398 6.24 16.73 8.26
N ALA A 399 7.05 16.48 7.23
CA ALA A 399 7.49 17.50 6.29
C ALA A 399 6.30 18.11 5.54
N GLU A 400 5.38 17.28 5.03
CA GLU A 400 4.16 17.75 4.38
C GLU A 400 3.26 18.55 5.33
N LEU A 401 3.14 18.09 6.57
CA LEU A 401 2.34 18.76 7.60
C LEU A 401 2.97 20.10 8.00
N GLN A 402 4.29 20.18 8.11
CA GLN A 402 5.01 21.42 8.38
C GLN A 402 4.80 22.44 7.25
N VAL A 403 4.85 22.01 5.98
CA VAL A 403 4.53 22.87 4.82
C VAL A 403 3.07 23.34 4.88
N ALA A 404 2.13 22.44 5.18
CA ALA A 404 0.70 22.78 5.30
C ALA A 404 0.42 23.80 6.42
N MET A 405 1.25 23.80 7.48
CA MET A 405 1.12 24.70 8.63
C MET A 405 1.98 25.98 8.53
N GLY A 406 2.58 26.27 7.36
CA GLY A 406 3.38 27.48 7.15
C GLY A 406 4.75 27.47 7.82
N GLY A 407 5.32 26.28 8.08
CA GLY A 407 6.70 26.09 8.54
C GLY A 407 6.90 26.09 10.06
N ASN A 408 5.93 26.53 10.85
CA ASN A 408 6.09 26.76 12.29
C ASN A 408 5.53 25.63 13.15
N LEU A 409 6.23 24.49 13.19
CA LEU A 409 5.88 23.35 14.03
C LEU A 409 7.13 22.76 14.72
N PRO A 410 7.52 23.26 15.91
CA PRO A 410 8.76 22.85 16.57
C PRO A 410 8.73 21.37 16.98
N SER A 411 7.58 20.82 17.38
CA SER A 411 7.49 19.40 17.74
C SER A 411 7.73 18.46 16.56
N ALA A 412 7.40 18.86 15.32
CA ALA A 412 7.78 18.08 14.14
C ALA A 412 9.30 18.01 13.95
N LYS A 413 10.02 19.14 14.14
CA LYS A 413 11.49 19.15 14.08
C LYS A 413 12.12 18.33 15.21
N LYS A 414 11.56 18.40 16.42
CA LYS A 414 12.02 17.59 17.55
C LYS A 414 11.85 16.09 17.25
N LEU A 415 10.73 15.69 16.65
CA LEU A 415 10.47 14.28 16.30
C LEU A 415 11.49 13.75 15.28
N LEU A 416 11.79 14.53 14.23
CA LEU A 416 12.84 14.18 13.25
C LEU A 416 14.21 13.97 13.93
N ASN A 417 14.57 14.84 14.87
CA ASN A 417 15.83 14.72 15.60
C ASN A 417 15.85 13.49 16.51
N ILE A 418 14.72 13.14 17.14
CA ILE A 418 14.62 11.92 17.96
C ILE A 418 14.78 10.67 17.10
N HIS A 419 14.18 10.61 15.91
CA HIS A 419 14.40 9.49 15.00
C HIS A 419 15.88 9.29 14.69
N ALA A 420 16.60 10.37 14.38
CA ALA A 420 18.05 10.32 14.16
C ALA A 420 18.81 9.84 15.42
N GLU A 421 18.46 10.36 16.59
CA GLU A 421 19.07 9.97 17.87
C GLU A 421 18.84 8.47 18.18
N ILE A 422 17.66 7.92 17.86
CA ILE A 422 17.38 6.48 18.02
C ILE A 422 18.33 5.66 17.15
N TYR A 423 18.53 6.03 15.88
CA TYR A 423 19.47 5.33 15.00
C TYR A 423 20.90 5.38 15.51
N ASP A 424 21.36 6.55 15.98
CA ASP A 424 22.70 6.72 16.52
C ASP A 424 22.91 5.84 17.76
N LEU A 425 21.94 5.82 18.69
CA LEU A 425 22.00 4.97 19.87
C LEU A 425 22.00 3.48 19.51
N LEU A 426 21.14 3.06 18.59
CA LEU A 426 21.09 1.68 18.11
C LEU A 426 22.41 1.27 17.46
N ASP A 427 22.98 2.12 16.59
CA ASP A 427 24.26 1.84 15.94
C ASP A 427 25.42 1.80 16.95
N MET A 428 25.41 2.65 17.99
CA MET A 428 26.39 2.56 19.09
C MET A 428 26.26 1.26 19.90
N VAL A 429 25.04 0.80 20.18
CA VAL A 429 24.80 -0.43 20.95
C VAL A 429 25.10 -1.69 20.13
N TYR A 430 24.76 -1.71 18.85
CA TYR A 430 24.85 -2.90 18.02
C TYR A 430 26.13 -3.01 17.18
N LEU A 431 26.69 -1.89 16.70
CA LEU A 431 27.83 -1.90 15.76
C LEU A 431 29.18 -1.56 16.39
N ARG A 432 29.22 -0.75 17.47
CA ARG A 432 30.49 -0.22 18.00
C ARG A 432 31.10 -1.02 19.16
N ASN A 433 30.30 -1.74 19.95
CA ASN A 433 30.77 -2.44 21.14
C ASN A 433 30.31 -3.91 21.18
N ASP A 434 31.14 -4.75 21.81
CA ASP A 434 30.81 -6.17 22.05
C ASP A 434 29.92 -6.36 23.29
N LYS A 435 30.00 -5.42 24.25
CA LYS A 435 29.09 -5.33 25.41
C LYS A 435 28.31 -4.02 25.36
N ALA A 436 26.99 -4.11 25.50
CA ALA A 436 26.12 -2.94 25.49
C ALA A 436 26.42 -2.04 26.70
N ASN A 437 26.69 -0.75 26.46
CA ASN A 437 26.87 0.20 27.54
C ASN A 437 25.52 0.43 28.24
N LYS A 438 25.45 0.12 29.54
CA LYS A 438 24.22 0.25 30.35
C LYS A 438 23.57 1.63 30.22
N GLN A 439 24.36 2.71 30.13
CA GLN A 439 23.82 4.06 29.96
C GLN A 439 23.15 4.28 28.60
N LEU A 440 23.68 3.68 27.53
CA LEU A 440 23.07 3.76 26.19
C LEU A 440 21.78 2.95 26.13
N VAL A 441 21.75 1.79 26.77
CA VAL A 441 20.55 0.95 26.88
C VAL A 441 19.45 1.69 27.65
N LEU A 442 19.76 2.31 28.79
CA LEU A 442 18.79 3.13 29.54
C LEU A 442 18.23 4.29 28.71
N LYS A 443 19.09 4.94 27.90
CA LYS A 443 18.62 5.98 26.97
C LYS A 443 17.67 5.42 25.91
N LEU A 444 17.96 4.23 25.35
CA LEU A 444 17.07 3.55 24.39
C LEU A 444 15.73 3.19 25.02
N ILE A 445 15.72 2.71 26.27
CA ILE A 445 14.49 2.35 27.00
C ILE A 445 13.58 3.59 27.16
N ALA A 446 14.17 4.77 27.36
CA ALA A 446 13.41 6.03 27.49
C ALA A 446 12.90 6.62 26.16
N MET A 447 13.36 6.11 25.01
CA MET A 447 13.03 6.70 23.69
C MET A 447 11.54 6.60 23.32
N PRO A 448 10.84 5.46 23.51
CA PRO A 448 9.41 5.36 23.22
C PRO A 448 8.57 6.42 23.94
N GLN A 449 8.86 6.67 25.22
CA GLN A 449 8.18 7.71 26.00
C GLN A 449 8.44 9.10 25.40
N ARG A 450 9.70 9.43 25.09
CA ARG A 450 10.06 10.73 24.48
C ARG A 450 9.37 10.95 23.15
N VAL A 451 9.27 9.90 22.31
CA VAL A 451 8.51 9.95 21.05
C VAL A 451 7.03 10.21 21.34
N SER A 452 6.43 9.46 22.25
CA SER A 452 5.02 9.64 22.61
C SER A 452 4.70 11.08 23.04
N ASP A 453 5.51 11.64 23.94
CA ASP A 453 5.32 12.98 24.47
C ASP A 453 5.40 14.06 23.37
N ILE A 454 6.33 13.91 22.41
CA ILE A 454 6.44 14.85 21.28
C ILE A 454 5.26 14.69 20.33
N VAL A 455 4.86 13.47 20.01
CA VAL A 455 3.73 13.21 19.12
C VAL A 455 2.43 13.77 19.72
N ASP A 456 2.24 13.67 21.05
CA ASP A 456 1.11 14.29 21.76
C ASP A 456 1.11 15.82 21.68
N ALA A 457 2.29 16.45 21.63
CA ALA A 457 2.41 17.91 21.54
C ALA A 457 2.09 18.49 20.15
N ILE A 458 2.22 17.68 19.08
CA ILE A 458 2.06 18.15 17.69
C ILE A 458 0.67 18.76 17.43
N GLU A 459 -0.38 18.13 17.91
CA GLU A 459 -1.74 18.54 17.58
C GLU A 459 -2.23 19.77 18.36
N PRO A 460 -2.01 19.89 19.69
CA PRO A 460 -2.22 21.15 20.39
C PRO A 460 -1.42 22.30 19.76
N GLU A 461 -0.18 22.07 19.35
CA GLU A 461 0.61 23.07 18.63
C GLU A 461 -0.07 23.48 17.30
N MET A 462 -0.57 22.51 16.53
CA MET A 462 -1.31 22.80 15.30
C MET A 462 -2.58 23.61 15.55
N GLN A 463 -3.35 23.27 16.60
CA GLN A 463 -4.54 24.03 16.98
C GLN A 463 -4.20 25.48 17.35
N LEU A 464 -3.09 25.70 18.06
CA LEU A 464 -2.60 27.05 18.38
C LEU A 464 -2.14 27.82 17.14
N VAL A 465 -1.50 27.17 16.18
CA VAL A 465 -1.13 27.80 14.90
C VAL A 465 -2.38 28.17 14.11
N TYR A 466 -3.35 27.27 14.02
CA TYR A 466 -4.62 27.52 13.34
C TYR A 466 -5.40 28.66 14.01
N HIS A 467 -5.51 28.66 15.33
CA HIS A 467 -6.18 29.72 16.09
C HIS A 467 -5.51 31.08 15.87
N ARG A 468 -4.16 31.14 15.89
CA ARG A 468 -3.41 32.37 15.57
C ARG A 468 -3.66 32.85 14.14
N TYR A 469 -3.64 31.94 13.17
CA TYR A 469 -3.92 32.27 11.78
C TYR A 469 -5.33 32.83 11.59
N TYR A 470 -6.34 32.15 12.15
CA TYR A 470 -7.73 32.57 12.10
C TYR A 470 -7.94 33.93 12.77
N LYS A 471 -7.36 34.14 13.96
CA LYS A 471 -7.43 35.43 14.67
C LYS A 471 -6.83 36.57 13.83
N ASN A 472 -5.67 36.33 13.19
CA ASN A 472 -5.03 37.32 12.33
C ASN A 472 -5.89 37.63 11.08
N TYR A 473 -6.47 36.61 10.46
CA TYR A 473 -7.37 36.76 9.32
C TYR A 473 -8.61 37.59 9.66
N VAL A 474 -9.30 37.28 10.77
CA VAL A 474 -10.45 38.05 11.24
C VAL A 474 -10.07 39.50 11.54
N THR A 475 -8.90 39.72 12.16
CA THR A 475 -8.39 41.07 12.46
C THR A 475 -8.15 41.88 11.17
N GLN A 476 -7.58 41.26 10.13
CA GLN A 476 -7.38 41.91 8.83
C GLN A 476 -8.70 42.30 8.17
N ILE A 477 -9.71 41.42 8.19
CA ILE A 477 -11.04 41.75 7.66
C ILE A 477 -11.66 42.93 8.41
N GLN A 478 -11.57 42.93 9.74
CA GLN A 478 -12.07 44.04 10.55
C GLN A 478 -11.34 45.35 10.25
N GLN A 479 -10.03 45.32 10.04
CA GLN A 479 -9.24 46.49 9.64
C GLN A 479 -9.64 47.00 8.26
N GLN A 480 -9.81 46.12 7.27
CA GLN A 480 -10.28 46.50 5.93
C GLN A 480 -11.68 47.13 5.98
N GLN A 481 -12.59 46.56 6.76
CA GLN A 481 -13.94 47.13 6.94
C GLN A 481 -13.91 48.49 7.64
N ARG A 482 -13.04 48.67 8.65
CA ARG A 482 -12.85 49.97 9.32
C ARG A 482 -12.26 51.02 8.37
N ALA A 483 -11.26 50.65 7.56
CA ALA A 483 -10.66 51.53 6.57
C ALA A 483 -11.68 51.95 5.48
N ALA A 484 -12.50 51.01 4.99
CA ALA A 484 -13.59 51.32 4.05
C ALA A 484 -14.63 52.27 4.65
N ARG A 485 -15.02 52.07 5.91
CA ARG A 485 -15.94 52.98 6.62
C ARG A 485 -15.36 54.38 6.84
N ALA A 486 -14.08 54.47 7.20
CA ALA A 486 -13.38 55.76 7.36
C ALA A 486 -13.21 56.51 6.03
N GLY A 487 -12.94 55.80 4.93
CA GLY A 487 -12.88 56.38 3.58
C GLY A 487 -14.21 56.97 3.13
N HIS A 488 -15.33 56.32 3.45
CA HIS A 488 -16.67 56.85 3.16
C HIS A 488 -17.08 58.03 4.05
N ALA A 489 -16.56 58.11 5.28
CA ALA A 489 -16.82 59.22 6.19
C ALA A 489 -16.06 60.50 5.81
N ASN A 490 -14.89 60.39 5.17
CA ASN A 490 -14.10 61.53 4.69
C ASN A 490 -14.56 62.10 3.32
N GLN A 491 -15.49 61.42 2.64
CA GLN A 491 -16.07 61.85 1.36
C GLN A 491 -17.43 62.55 1.50
N ARG A 492 -17.98 62.60 2.71
CA ARG A 492 -19.14 63.42 3.09
C ARG A 492 -18.65 64.63 3.86
#